data_AF-A0A854DWK9-F1
#
_entry.id   AF-A0A854DWK9-F1
#
_cell.length_a   1.000
_cell.length_b   1.000
_cell.length_c   1.000
_cell.angle_alpha   90.00
_cell.angle_beta   90.00
_cell.angle_gamma   90.00
#
_symmetry.space_group_name_H-M   'P 1'
#
loop_
_entity.id
_entity.type
_entity.pdbx_description
1 polymer ?
#
loop_
_entity_poly.entity_id
_entity_poly.type
_entity_poly.pdbx_seq_one_letter_code
_entity_poly.pdbx_strand_id
1 'polypeptide(L)'
;MRTFHTGGVAGDDITQGLPRIQEIFEARNPKGQAVISEIDGGIAAINDVKDRQEVVVQGEVEARTYAIPYGARLKVIPGQKISHGKELTEGSIDPKELLKVTDITAVQEYLLREVQKVYRMQGVEIGDKHVEVMVRQMLRKVR
;
A
#
# COMPACT_ATOMS: atom_id res chain seq x y z
N MET A 1 -8.25 -26.77 -15.57
CA MET A 1 -8.99 -25.49 -15.53
C MET A 1 -8.34 -24.53 -16.50
N ARG A 2 -9.09 -23.97 -17.45
CA ARG A 2 -8.63 -22.93 -18.38
C ARG A 2 -9.39 -21.65 -18.03
N THR A 3 -8.69 -20.54 -17.82
CA THR A 3 -9.30 -19.20 -17.73
C THR A 3 -9.10 -18.51 -19.08
N PHE A 4 -10.20 -18.10 -19.71
CA PHE A 4 -10.18 -17.25 -20.90
C PHE A 4 -9.95 -15.80 -20.48
N HIS A 5 -9.02 -15.15 -21.18
CA HIS A 5 -8.75 -13.72 -21.12
C HIS A 5 -9.47 -13.06 -22.29
N THR A 6 -10.63 -12.44 -22.03
CA THR A 6 -11.23 -11.48 -22.96
C THR A 6 -12.14 -10.51 -22.21
N GLY A 7 -11.72 -9.25 -22.11
CA GLY A 7 -12.60 -8.14 -21.74
C GLY A 7 -11.99 -7.14 -20.76
N GLY A 8 -11.40 -6.05 -21.27
CA GLY A 8 -11.22 -4.81 -20.51
C GLY A 8 -9.79 -4.46 -20.07
N VAL A 9 -8.86 -4.27 -21.02
CA VAL A 9 -7.64 -3.49 -20.76
C VAL A 9 -7.97 -2.00 -20.83
N ALA A 10 -8.46 -1.45 -19.71
CA ALA A 10 -8.41 -0.03 -19.35
C ALA A 10 -8.97 0.15 -17.92
N GLY A 11 -8.11 0.17 -16.91
CA GLY A 11 -8.47 0.57 -15.54
C GLY A 11 -7.75 -0.24 -14.47
N ASP A 12 -6.65 0.32 -13.97
CA ASP A 12 -5.80 -0.05 -12.84
C ASP A 12 -5.35 -1.52 -12.75
N ASP A 13 -4.05 -1.74 -12.57
CA ASP A 13 -3.40 -3.06 -12.50
C ASP A 13 -3.84 -3.83 -11.23
N ILE A 14 -5.04 -4.41 -11.26
CA ILE A 14 -5.52 -5.40 -10.29
C ILE A 14 -4.93 -6.74 -10.75
N THR A 15 -3.90 -7.23 -10.07
CA THR A 15 -3.25 -8.51 -10.37
C THR A 15 -4.18 -9.71 -10.11
N GLN A 16 -5.17 -9.93 -10.98
CA GLN A 16 -5.89 -11.19 -11.29
C GLN A 16 -6.11 -12.15 -10.09
N GLY A 17 -6.56 -11.64 -8.95
CA GLY A 17 -6.89 -12.44 -7.75
C GLY A 17 -5.71 -13.19 -7.12
N LEU A 18 -5.39 -14.37 -7.65
CA LEU A 18 -4.41 -15.29 -7.08
C LEU A 18 -2.98 -14.74 -7.06
N PRO A 19 -2.45 -14.08 -8.12
CA PRO A 19 -1.11 -13.50 -8.09
C PRO A 19 -0.95 -12.44 -6.99
N ARG A 20 -2.00 -11.65 -6.71
CA ARG A 20 -1.99 -10.68 -5.59
C ARG A 20 -1.93 -11.38 -4.24
N ILE A 21 -2.75 -12.41 -4.04
CA ILE A 21 -2.73 -13.20 -2.79
C ILE A 21 -1.34 -13.82 -2.56
N GLN A 22 -0.74 -14.38 -3.61
CA GLN A 22 0.60 -14.95 -3.53
C GLN A 22 1.65 -13.88 -3.21
N GLU A 23 1.60 -12.73 -3.86
CA GLU A 23 2.49 -11.59 -3.60
C GLU A 23 2.44 -11.15 -2.12
N ILE A 24 1.23 -11.06 -1.54
CA ILE A 24 1.02 -10.70 -0.14
C ILE A 24 1.59 -11.77 0.80
N PHE A 25 1.22 -13.04 0.63
CA PHE A 25 1.65 -14.11 1.54
C PHE A 25 3.14 -14.44 1.46
N GLU A 26 3.76 -14.23 0.30
CA GLU A 26 5.21 -14.37 0.12
C GLU A 26 5.98 -13.10 0.55
N ALA A 27 5.29 -12.04 1.00
CA ALA A 27 5.87 -10.75 1.34
C ALA A 27 6.81 -10.22 0.23
N ARG A 28 6.37 -10.33 -1.02
CA ARG A 28 7.11 -9.79 -2.18
C ARG A 28 6.85 -8.30 -2.33
N ASN A 29 7.80 -7.61 -2.93
CA ASN A 29 7.63 -6.19 -3.23
C ASN A 29 6.59 -6.05 -4.35
N PRO A 30 5.58 -5.18 -4.19
CA PRO A 30 4.50 -5.04 -5.15
C PRO A 30 4.96 -4.35 -6.45
N LYS A 31 4.38 -4.76 -7.58
CA LYS A 31 4.70 -4.18 -8.91
C LYS A 31 4.33 -2.71 -9.06
N GLY A 32 3.35 -2.22 -8.31
CA GLY A 32 2.97 -0.81 -8.21
C GLY A 32 3.07 -0.34 -6.77
N GLN A 33 4.29 -0.25 -6.24
CA GLN A 33 4.52 0.12 -4.85
C GLN A 33 4.08 1.57 -4.60
N ALA A 34 3.22 1.76 -3.60
CA ALA A 34 2.82 3.08 -3.14
C ALA A 34 3.94 3.68 -2.28
N VAL A 35 4.19 4.98 -2.46
CA VAL A 35 5.07 5.73 -1.56
C VAL A 35 4.29 6.03 -0.27
N ILE A 36 4.87 5.73 0.89
CA ILE A 36 4.28 6.05 2.19
C ILE A 36 5.06 7.15 2.90
N SER A 37 4.39 7.92 3.74
CA SER A 37 5.06 8.85 4.64
C SER A 37 5.68 8.12 5.83
N GLU A 38 6.86 8.55 6.24
CA GLU A 38 7.59 8.05 7.41
C GLU A 38 7.33 8.90 8.67
N ILE A 39 6.71 10.06 8.52
CA ILE A 39 6.50 11.03 9.60
C ILE A 39 5.04 11.47 9.66
N ASP A 40 4.59 11.82 10.86
CA ASP A 40 3.33 12.55 11.03
C ASP A 40 3.50 14.00 10.60
N GLY A 41 2.45 14.60 10.03
CA GLY A 41 2.52 16.00 9.62
C GLY A 41 1.43 16.46 8.67
N GLY A 42 1.64 17.62 8.09
CA GLY A 42 0.82 18.16 7.01
C GLY A 42 1.54 18.11 5.66
N ILE A 43 0.81 17.88 4.57
CA ILE A 43 1.36 18.08 3.22
C ILE A 43 1.63 19.57 3.02
N ALA A 44 2.89 19.96 3.01
CA ALA A 44 3.29 21.36 2.86
C ALA A 44 3.28 21.81 1.40
N ALA A 45 3.78 20.97 0.50
CA ALA A 45 3.86 21.27 -0.93
C ALA A 45 3.88 20.00 -1.77
N ILE A 46 3.43 20.14 -3.01
CA ILE A 46 3.59 19.14 -4.07
C ILE A 46 4.22 19.88 -5.23
N ASN A 47 5.47 19.54 -5.55
CA ASN A 47 6.28 20.23 -6.54
C ASN A 47 6.51 19.33 -7.76
N ASP A 48 6.35 19.89 -8.95
CA ASP A 48 6.77 19.24 -10.19
C ASP A 48 8.24 19.56 -10.46
N VAL A 49 9.09 18.55 -10.40
CA VAL A 49 10.49 18.62 -10.80
C VAL A 49 10.62 17.87 -12.12
N LYS A 50 11.50 18.30 -13.03
CA LYS A 50 11.58 17.82 -14.44
C LYS A 50 11.09 16.38 -14.69
N ASP A 51 11.67 15.40 -14.00
CA ASP A 51 11.41 13.96 -14.24
C ASP A 51 10.64 13.27 -13.11
N ARG A 52 10.15 14.00 -12.09
CA ARG A 52 9.45 13.43 -10.92
C ARG A 52 8.61 14.48 -10.18
N GLN A 53 7.60 14.03 -9.44
CA GLN A 53 6.94 14.91 -8.46
C GLN A 53 7.62 14.76 -7.10
N GLU A 54 7.55 15.80 -6.27
CA GLU A 54 8.04 15.77 -4.89
C GLU A 54 6.92 16.17 -3.95
N VAL A 55 6.65 15.33 -2.95
CA VAL A 55 5.68 15.62 -1.88
C VAL A 55 6.46 15.98 -0.63
N VAL A 56 6.27 17.19 -0.13
CA VAL A 56 6.89 17.67 1.11
C VAL A 56 5.91 17.51 2.25
N VAL A 57 6.28 16.71 3.26
CA VAL A 57 5.54 16.53 4.50
C VAL A 57 6.23 17.31 5.60
N GLN A 58 5.51 18.24 6.22
CA GLN A 58 5.99 19.05 7.34
C GLN A 58 5.46 18.44 8.64
N GLY A 59 6.36 17.85 9.42
CA GLY A 59 6.09 17.44 10.80
C GLY A 59 6.39 18.58 11.78
N GLU A 60 6.25 18.27 13.08
CA GLU A 60 6.52 19.23 14.16
C GLU A 60 8.02 19.52 14.31
N VAL A 61 8.88 18.52 14.08
CA VAL A 61 10.34 18.61 14.31
C VAL A 61 11.11 18.73 13.00
N GLU A 62 10.70 18.01 11.96
CA GLU A 62 11.38 17.97 10.67
C GLU A 62 10.40 18.00 9.50
N ALA A 63 10.94 18.36 8.33
CA ALA A 63 10.26 18.20 7.06
C ALA A 63 10.94 17.08 6.27
N ARG A 64 10.14 16.25 5.59
CA ARG A 64 10.64 15.22 4.68
C ARG A 64 10.07 15.37 3.29
N THR A 65 10.93 15.18 2.30
CA THR A 65 10.56 15.21 0.88
C THR A 65 10.55 13.80 0.32
N TYR A 66 9.44 13.41 -0.29
CA TYR A 66 9.24 12.11 -0.92
C TYR A 66 9.24 12.27 -2.43
N ALA A 67 10.15 11.58 -3.12
CA ALA A 67 10.19 11.55 -4.57
C ALA A 67 9.12 10.59 -5.10
N ILE A 68 8.24 11.11 -5.94
CA ILE A 68 7.13 10.40 -6.54
C ILE A 68 7.41 10.17 -8.03
N PRO A 69 7.35 8.91 -8.51
CA PRO A 69 7.55 8.60 -9.92
C PRO A 69 6.57 9.37 -10.82
N TYR A 70 7.06 9.83 -11.96
CA TYR A 70 6.22 10.52 -12.94
C TYR A 70 5.09 9.60 -13.43
N GLY A 71 3.84 10.06 -13.35
CA GLY A 71 2.64 9.30 -13.70
C GLY A 71 2.01 8.51 -12.55
N ALA A 72 2.62 8.48 -11.36
CA ALA A 72 1.95 7.98 -10.16
C ALA A 72 0.81 8.92 -9.76
N ARG A 73 -0.38 8.37 -9.50
CA ARG A 73 -1.53 9.16 -9.04
C ARG A 73 -1.39 9.45 -7.55
N LEU A 74 -1.45 10.72 -7.17
CA LEU A 74 -1.38 11.15 -5.78
C LEU A 74 -2.70 10.89 -5.05
N LYS A 75 -2.61 10.47 -3.78
CA LYS A 75 -3.75 10.27 -2.87
C LYS A 75 -3.89 11.37 -1.81
N VAL A 76 -3.05 12.40 -1.91
CA VAL A 76 -2.95 13.48 -0.93
C VAL A 76 -3.03 14.85 -1.58
N ILE A 77 -3.46 15.84 -0.81
CA ILE A 77 -3.57 17.24 -1.23
C ILE A 77 -2.81 18.17 -0.27
N PRO A 78 -2.32 19.34 -0.73
CA PRO A 78 -1.69 20.33 0.15
C PRO A 78 -2.61 20.72 1.31
N GLY A 79 -2.03 20.86 2.51
CA GLY A 79 -2.75 21.14 3.76
C GLY A 79 -3.38 19.92 4.44
N GLN A 80 -3.39 18.75 3.81
CA GLN A 80 -3.91 17.54 4.43
C GLN A 80 -3.01 17.07 5.57
N LYS A 81 -3.59 16.83 6.75
CA LYS A 81 -2.91 16.13 7.85
C LYS A 81 -2.85 14.64 7.59
N ILE A 82 -1.68 14.06 7.75
CA ILE A 82 -1.41 12.64 7.56
C ILE A 82 -0.61 12.09 8.74
N SER A 83 -0.73 10.78 8.94
CA SER A 83 0.10 10.04 9.88
C SER A 83 1.22 9.31 9.15
N HIS A 84 2.26 8.91 9.87
CA HIS A 84 3.25 7.95 9.42
C HIS A 84 2.56 6.65 8.94
N GLY A 85 3.12 6.02 7.90
CA GLY A 85 2.53 4.90 7.19
C GLY A 85 1.45 5.25 6.17
N LYS A 86 1.02 6.52 6.07
CA LYS A 86 0.00 6.95 5.10
C LYS A 86 0.55 6.90 3.66
N GLU A 87 -0.20 6.25 2.77
CA GLU A 87 0.02 6.25 1.32
C GLU A 87 -0.10 7.66 0.73
N LEU A 88 0.95 8.11 0.05
CA LEU A 88 1.02 9.36 -0.71
C LEU A 88 0.54 9.16 -2.15
N THR A 89 0.70 7.96 -2.70
CA THR A 89 0.32 7.60 -4.07
C THR A 89 -0.63 6.40 -4.09
N GLU A 90 -1.31 6.20 -5.21
CA GLU A 90 -1.97 4.94 -5.53
C GLU A 90 -0.94 3.81 -5.66
N GLY A 91 -1.41 2.59 -5.46
CA GLY A 91 -0.58 1.39 -5.45
C GLY A 91 -0.75 0.58 -4.18
N SER A 92 0.14 -0.39 -4.00
CA SER A 92 0.19 -1.28 -2.86
C SER A 92 1.36 -0.93 -1.95
N ILE A 93 1.16 -0.91 -0.64
CA ILE A 93 2.25 -0.74 0.32
C ILE A 93 3.06 -2.03 0.41
N ASP A 94 4.39 -1.90 0.49
CA ASP A 94 5.27 -3.00 0.93
C ASP A 94 5.10 -3.23 2.44
N PRO A 95 4.62 -4.40 2.89
CA PRO A 95 4.46 -4.70 4.32
C PRO A 95 5.75 -4.54 5.14
N LYS A 96 6.93 -4.73 4.51
CA LYS A 96 8.23 -4.58 5.18
C LYS A 96 8.56 -3.13 5.47
N GLU A 97 8.22 -2.23 4.54
CA GLU A 97 8.39 -0.80 4.74
C GLU A 97 7.38 -0.29 5.77
N LEU A 98 6.12 -0.73 5.65
CA LEU A 98 5.08 -0.37 6.61
C LEU A 98 5.50 -0.77 8.03
N LEU A 99 6.00 -2.00 8.23
CA LEU A 99 6.44 -2.47 9.54
C LEU A 99 7.58 -1.64 10.16
N LYS A 100 8.46 -1.06 9.33
CA LYS A 100 9.55 -0.21 9.83
C LYS A 100 9.06 1.16 10.28
N VAL A 101 7.97 1.64 9.68
CA VAL A 101 7.44 2.98 9.89
C VAL A 101 6.38 2.99 10.98
N THR A 102 5.53 1.96 11.05
CA THR A 102 4.41 1.85 11.99
C THR A 102 4.66 0.75 13.03
N ASP A 103 3.69 -0.12 13.26
CA ASP A 103 3.74 -1.22 14.21
C ASP A 103 3.20 -2.52 13.60
N ILE A 104 3.30 -3.61 14.37
CA ILE A 104 2.83 -4.94 13.97
C ILE A 104 1.30 -4.93 13.72
N THR A 105 0.54 -4.19 14.53
CA THR A 105 -0.92 -4.14 14.44
C THR A 105 -1.37 -3.51 13.14
N ALA A 106 -0.80 -2.36 12.77
CA ALA A 106 -1.07 -1.65 11.53
C ALA A 106 -0.75 -2.52 10.30
N VAL A 107 0.35 -3.29 10.36
CA VAL A 107 0.70 -4.23 9.28
C VAL A 107 -0.30 -5.38 9.21
N GLN A 108 -0.74 -5.94 10.35
CA GLN A 108 -1.76 -7.00 10.37
C GLN A 108 -3.09 -6.54 9.78
N GLU A 109 -3.56 -5.35 10.18
CA GLU A 109 -4.77 -4.73 9.65
C GLU A 109 -4.66 -4.47 8.15
N TYR A 110 -3.52 -3.94 7.70
CA TYR A 110 -3.25 -3.73 6.28
C TYR A 110 -3.32 -5.05 5.49
N LEU A 111 -2.62 -6.10 5.94
CA LEU A 111 -2.61 -7.41 5.29
C LEU A 111 -4.00 -8.04 5.25
N LEU A 112 -4.74 -8.00 6.37
CA LEU A 112 -6.12 -8.47 6.44
C LEU A 112 -7.01 -7.76 5.42
N ARG A 113 -6.94 -6.42 5.39
CA ARG A 113 -7.72 -5.58 4.46
C ARG A 113 -7.40 -5.91 3.00
N GLU A 114 -6.13 -6.03 2.66
CA GLU A 114 -5.71 -6.31 1.28
C GLU A 114 -6.15 -7.71 0.82
N VAL A 115 -5.98 -8.73 1.66
CA VAL A 115 -6.46 -10.09 1.34
C VAL A 115 -7.98 -10.12 1.19
N GLN A 116 -8.71 -9.50 2.13
CA GLN A 116 -10.18 -9.42 2.06
C GLN A 116 -10.66 -8.69 0.82
N LYS A 117 -10.01 -7.57 0.46
CA LYS A 117 -10.33 -6.81 -0.76
C LYS A 117 -10.25 -7.71 -1.99
N VAL A 118 -9.21 -8.54 -2.09
CA VAL A 118 -9.03 -9.45 -3.23
C VAL A 118 -10.13 -10.51 -3.29
N TYR A 119 -10.45 -11.18 -2.17
CA TYR A 119 -11.52 -12.18 -2.14
C TYR A 119 -12.90 -11.58 -2.48
N ARG A 120 -13.22 -10.43 -1.90
CA ARG A 120 -14.49 -9.73 -2.16
C ARG A 120 -14.62 -9.31 -3.63
N MET A 121 -13.54 -8.82 -4.25
CA MET A 121 -13.53 -8.49 -5.69
C MET A 121 -13.77 -9.71 -6.59
N GLN A 122 -13.46 -10.93 -6.11
CA GLN A 122 -13.74 -12.17 -6.82
C GLN A 122 -15.12 -12.77 -6.46
N GLY A 123 -15.93 -12.07 -5.67
CA GLY A 123 -17.23 -12.54 -5.21
C GLY A 123 -17.16 -13.66 -4.17
N VAL A 124 -16.02 -13.85 -3.51
CA VAL A 124 -15.83 -14.86 -2.46
C VAL A 124 -15.84 -14.18 -1.11
N GLU A 125 -16.75 -14.60 -0.24
CA GLU A 125 -16.76 -14.17 1.16
C GLU A 125 -15.96 -15.16 2.02
N ILE A 126 -15.00 -14.64 2.78
CA ILE A 126 -14.22 -15.40 3.74
C ILE A 126 -14.28 -14.69 5.08
N GLY A 127 -14.51 -15.45 6.16
CA GLY A 127 -14.51 -14.88 7.50
C GLY A 127 -13.14 -14.35 7.90
N ASP A 128 -13.08 -13.15 8.49
CA ASP A 128 -11.84 -12.47 8.88
C ASP A 128 -10.91 -13.35 9.71
N LYS A 129 -11.48 -14.14 10.64
CA LYS A 129 -10.74 -15.09 11.48
C LYS A 129 -9.78 -16.01 10.70
N HIS A 130 -10.13 -16.42 9.48
CA HIS A 130 -9.28 -17.31 8.69
C HIS A 130 -8.05 -16.58 8.18
N VAL A 131 -8.24 -15.33 7.73
CA VAL A 131 -7.16 -14.48 7.25
C VAL A 131 -6.28 -14.04 8.41
N GLU A 132 -6.88 -13.64 9.54
CA GLU A 132 -6.17 -13.27 10.76
C GLU A 132 -5.24 -14.38 11.25
N VAL A 133 -5.72 -15.64 11.29
CA VAL A 133 -4.89 -16.78 11.70
C VAL A 133 -3.67 -16.94 10.78
N MET A 134 -3.84 -16.75 9.47
CA MET A 134 -2.73 -16.82 8.51
C MET A 134 -1.75 -15.65 8.67
N VAL A 135 -2.25 -14.41 8.72
CA VAL A 135 -1.46 -13.19 8.90
C VAL A 135 -0.67 -13.24 10.21
N ARG A 136 -1.27 -13.76 11.29
CA ARG A 136 -0.59 -13.99 12.57
C ARG A 136 0.62 -14.92 12.42
N GLN A 137 0.57 -15.94 11.56
CA GLN A 137 1.71 -16.84 11.34
C GLN A 137 2.88 -16.13 10.63
N MET A 138 2.60 -15.19 9.74
CA MET A 138 3.63 -14.46 8.98
C MET A 138 4.54 -13.60 9.89
N LEU A 139 4.01 -13.13 11.02
CA LEU A 139 4.68 -12.18 11.93
C LEU A 139 5.19 -12.84 13.22
N ARG A 140 5.30 -14.18 13.28
CA ARG A 140 5.68 -14.90 14.51
C ARG A 140 7.12 -14.74 14.96
N LYS A 141 8.04 -14.39 14.06
CA LYS A 141 9.47 -14.34 14.36
C LYS A 141 9.89 -12.92 14.73
N VAL A 142 10.43 -12.78 15.93
CA VAL A 142 11.15 -11.56 16.38
C VAL A 142 12.64 -11.76 16.05
N ARG A 143 13.29 -10.74 15.51
CA ARG A 143 14.75 -10.71 15.30
C ARG A 143 15.42 -9.95 16.42
#